data_AF-A0A4C1SFB9-F1
#
_entry.id   AF-A0A4C1SFB9-F1
#
_cell.length_a   1.000
_cell.length_b   1.000
_cell.length_c   1.000
_cell.angle_alpha   90.00
_cell.angle_beta   90.00
_cell.angle_gamma   90.00
#
_symmetry.space_group_name_H-M   'P 1'
#
loop_
_entity.id
_entity.type
_entity.pdbx_description
1 polymer ?
#
loop_
_entity_poly.entity_id
_entity_poly.type
_entity_poly.pdbx_seq_one_letter_code
_entity_poly.pdbx_strand_id
1 'polypeptide(L)'
;MEVLTAYDINFDQVLTITTDNGADTIQATNDFNYEINTSSNGDSIAGDLICMDLDLSIDGISYVRSRAQTFQRCVTDVLTSTEIKEKLDTIRTIVNKLRTPLYLNWFRNENYPMPILDNSSRWTSTYRMLQRLIELKDYIEQIKHDAALEISYDTWHLQLNS
;
A
#
# COMPACT_ATOMS: atom_id res chain seq x y z
N MET A 1 -25.21 -8.87 2.39
CA MET A 1 -26.67 -8.70 2.29
C MET A 1 -27.15 -7.48 3.07
N GLU A 2 -26.96 -7.43 4.40
CA GLU A 2 -27.52 -6.36 5.26
C GLU A 2 -27.20 -4.93 4.82
N VAL A 3 -25.98 -4.68 4.33
CA VAL A 3 -25.56 -3.33 3.89
C VAL A 3 -26.35 -2.88 2.65
N LEU A 4 -26.55 -3.73 1.64
CA LEU A 4 -27.31 -3.34 0.44
C LEU A 4 -28.80 -3.14 0.77
N THR A 5 -29.37 -4.03 1.59
CA THR A 5 -30.76 -3.94 2.06
C THR A 5 -31.01 -2.64 2.83
N ALA A 6 -30.05 -2.17 3.62
CA ALA A 6 -30.16 -0.90 4.36
C ALA A 6 -30.28 0.33 3.44
N TYR A 7 -29.85 0.23 2.19
CA TYR A 7 -29.95 1.30 1.19
C TYR A 7 -30.96 1.02 0.07
N ASP A 8 -31.78 -0.03 0.20
CA ASP A 8 -32.77 -0.45 -0.80
C ASP A 8 -32.14 -0.70 -2.19
N ILE A 9 -30.92 -1.23 -2.21
CA ILE A 9 -30.18 -1.59 -3.43
C ILE A 9 -30.35 -3.08 -3.70
N ASN A 10 -30.92 -3.41 -4.86
CA ASN A 10 -31.01 -4.77 -5.38
C ASN A 10 -29.71 -5.19 -6.08
N PHE A 11 -29.44 -6.49 -6.11
CA PHE A 11 -28.19 -7.03 -6.68
C PHE A 11 -28.04 -6.75 -8.17
N ASP A 12 -29.14 -6.76 -8.91
CA ASP A 12 -29.21 -6.45 -10.34
C ASP A 12 -28.75 -5.00 -10.64
N GLN A 13 -28.69 -4.15 -9.61
CA GLN A 13 -28.22 -2.77 -9.72
C GLN A 13 -26.71 -2.63 -9.46
N VAL A 14 -26.03 -3.71 -9.06
CA VAL A 14 -24.59 -3.74 -8.81
C VAL A 14 -23.89 -4.23 -10.08
N LEU A 15 -23.20 -3.32 -10.78
CA LEU A 15 -22.49 -3.66 -12.01
C LEU A 15 -21.10 -4.27 -11.75
N THR A 16 -20.36 -3.68 -10.80
CA THR A 16 -18.97 -4.08 -10.54
C THR A 16 -18.64 -4.01 -9.06
N ILE A 17 -17.78 -4.93 -8.61
CA ILE A 17 -17.12 -4.85 -7.30
C ILE A 17 -15.63 -4.58 -7.52
N THR A 18 -15.13 -3.47 -6.99
CA THR A 18 -13.69 -3.21 -6.95
C THR A 18 -13.13 -3.59 -5.60
N THR A 19 -12.27 -4.59 -5.55
CA THR A 19 -11.67 -5.06 -4.28
C THR A 19 -10.25 -5.55 -4.49
N ASP A 20 -9.58 -5.88 -3.39
CA ASP A 20 -8.31 -6.56 -3.42
C ASP A 20 -8.40 -7.98 -4.01
N ASN A 21 -7.25 -8.53 -4.42
CA ASN A 21 -7.10 -9.94 -4.82
C ASN A 21 -7.16 -10.90 -3.61
N GLY A 22 -8.06 -10.65 -2.66
CA GLY A 22 -8.38 -11.60 -1.61
C GLY A 22 -9.03 -12.84 -2.23
N ALA A 23 -8.59 -14.03 -1.85
CA ALA A 23 -9.24 -15.26 -2.30
C ALA A 23 -10.72 -15.29 -1.88
N ASP A 24 -10.99 -14.82 -0.66
CA ASP A 24 -12.33 -14.73 -0.07
C ASP A 24 -13.23 -13.75 -0.83
N THR A 25 -12.69 -12.63 -1.31
CA THR A 25 -13.45 -11.61 -2.04
C THR A 25 -13.76 -12.04 -3.47
N ILE A 26 -12.85 -12.77 -4.11
CA ILE A 26 -13.10 -13.43 -5.41
C ILE A 26 -14.15 -14.52 -5.25
N GLN A 27 -14.04 -15.37 -4.22
CA GLN A 27 -15.00 -16.43 -3.97
C GLN A 27 -16.40 -15.87 -3.68
N ALA A 28 -16.51 -14.84 -2.84
CA ALA A 28 -17.78 -14.18 -2.58
C ALA A 28 -18.42 -13.65 -3.88
N THR A 29 -17.64 -13.06 -4.79
CA THR A 29 -18.15 -12.57 -6.08
C THR A 29 -18.69 -13.70 -6.96
N ASN A 30 -18.01 -14.85 -6.97
CA ASN A 30 -18.47 -16.04 -7.70
C ASN A 30 -19.75 -16.63 -7.10
N ASP A 31 -19.82 -16.70 -5.77
CA ASP A 31 -21.00 -17.18 -5.05
C ASP A 31 -22.21 -16.27 -5.35
N PHE A 32 -22.02 -14.95 -5.42
CA PHE A 32 -23.07 -14.01 -5.82
C PHE A 32 -23.52 -14.20 -7.27
N ASN A 33 -22.58 -14.38 -8.21
CA ASN A 33 -22.93 -14.62 -9.60
C ASN A 33 -23.70 -15.94 -9.79
N TYR A 34 -23.42 -16.95 -8.97
CA TYR A 34 -24.20 -18.18 -8.95
C TYR A 34 -25.64 -17.95 -8.46
N GLU A 35 -25.84 -17.15 -7.41
CA GLU A 35 -27.17 -16.79 -6.90
C GLU A 35 -27.99 -15.99 -7.91
N ILE A 36 -27.36 -15.04 -8.62
CA ILE A 36 -28.03 -14.24 -9.66
C ILE A 36 -28.51 -15.16 -10.79
N ASN A 37 -27.61 -15.97 -11.35
CA ASN A 37 -27.91 -16.84 -12.49
C ASN A 37 -28.93 -17.95 -12.17
N THR A 38 -29.00 -18.41 -10.92
CA THR A 38 -30.01 -19.40 -10.49
C THR A 38 -31.38 -18.78 -10.23
N SER A 39 -31.44 -17.46 -10.01
CA SER A 39 -32.69 -16.71 -9.79
C SER A 39 -33.30 -16.21 -11.11
N SER A 40 -32.49 -16.01 -12.15
CA SER A 40 -32.91 -15.57 -13.49
C SER A 40 -33.10 -16.75 -14.46
N ASN A 41 -34.28 -17.37 -14.48
CA ASN A 41 -34.68 -18.30 -15.55
C ASN A 41 -34.98 -17.51 -16.85
N GLY A 42 -34.01 -17.39 -17.77
CA GLY A 42 -34.26 -17.09 -19.19
C GLY A 42 -33.56 -15.87 -19.78
N ASP A 43 -32.90 -16.12 -20.93
CA ASP A 43 -32.36 -15.22 -21.96
C ASP A 43 -31.05 -14.46 -21.67
N SER A 44 -29.92 -15.15 -21.92
CA SER A 44 -28.62 -14.51 -22.13
C SER A 44 -28.58 -13.75 -23.46
N ILE A 45 -28.38 -12.43 -23.38
CA ILE A 45 -27.92 -11.60 -24.50
C ILE A 45 -26.43 -11.36 -24.33
N ALA A 46 -25.62 -12.28 -24.85
CA ALA A 46 -24.18 -12.14 -24.97
C ALA A 46 -23.84 -11.01 -25.98
N GLY A 47 -23.76 -9.78 -25.47
CA GLY A 47 -23.21 -8.64 -26.19
C GLY A 47 -21.71 -8.57 -26.00
N ASP A 48 -20.96 -9.12 -26.96
CA ASP A 48 -19.50 -9.13 -26.98
C ASP A 48 -18.96 -7.71 -27.25
N LEU A 49 -18.64 -6.97 -26.17
CA LEU A 49 -18.05 -5.64 -26.25
C LEU A 49 -16.56 -5.71 -25.87
N ILE A 50 -15.71 -5.84 -26.89
CA ILE A 50 -14.26 -5.86 -26.76
C ILE A 50 -13.77 -4.47 -26.31
N CYS A 51 -13.37 -4.37 -25.04
CA CYS A 51 -12.49 -3.34 -24.52
C CYS A 51 -11.36 -4.02 -23.75
N MET A 52 -10.12 -3.55 -23.91
CA MET A 52 -8.94 -4.09 -23.21
C MET A 52 -9.20 -4.24 -21.69
N ASP A 53 -9.34 -5.49 -21.26
CA ASP A 53 -9.28 -6.01 -19.88
C ASP A 53 -10.34 -5.53 -18.87
N LEU A 54 -11.61 -5.43 -19.27
CA LEU A 54 -12.73 -5.52 -18.32
C LEU A 54 -13.85 -6.34 -18.95
N ASP A 55 -13.87 -7.64 -18.62
CA ASP A 55 -14.95 -8.55 -18.98
C ASP A 55 -16.19 -8.16 -18.16
N LEU A 56 -16.89 -7.13 -18.64
CA LEU A 56 -18.13 -6.66 -18.05
C LEU A 56 -19.24 -7.61 -18.50
N SER A 57 -19.45 -8.68 -17.74
CA SER A 57 -20.59 -9.56 -17.95
C SER A 57 -21.86 -8.76 -17.69
N ILE A 58 -22.73 -8.61 -18.69
CA ILE A 58 -24.04 -7.96 -18.54
C ILE A 58 -24.96 -8.82 -17.64
N ASP A 59 -24.72 -10.14 -17.60
CA ASP A 59 -25.49 -11.14 -16.82
C ASP A 59 -24.89 -11.43 -15.41
N GLY A 60 -24.12 -10.50 -14.83
CA GLY A 60 -23.53 -10.72 -13.50
C GLY A 60 -22.66 -9.59 -12.99
N ILE A 61 -22.27 -9.67 -11.72
CA ILE A 61 -21.38 -8.70 -11.09
C ILE A 61 -19.95 -8.97 -11.57
N SER A 62 -19.36 -7.95 -12.19
CA SER A 62 -17.96 -8.04 -12.65
C SER A 62 -16.98 -7.69 -11.54
N TYR A 63 -15.95 -8.52 -11.39
CA TYR A 63 -14.88 -8.30 -10.42
C TYR A 63 -13.77 -7.44 -11.04
N VAL A 64 -13.44 -6.34 -10.38
CA VAL A 64 -12.38 -5.42 -10.79
C VAL A 64 -11.27 -5.38 -9.75
N ARG A 65 -10.04 -5.66 -10.17
CA ARG A 65 -8.87 -5.59 -9.28
C ARG A 65 -8.57 -4.15 -8.88
N SER A 66 -8.37 -3.93 -7.59
CA SER A 66 -7.92 -2.65 -7.08
C SER A 66 -6.50 -2.32 -7.57
N ARG A 67 -6.39 -1.33 -8.47
CA ARG A 67 -5.11 -0.82 -8.98
C ARG A 67 -4.19 -0.32 -7.87
N ALA A 68 -4.75 0.33 -6.85
CA ALA A 68 -3.97 0.82 -5.71
C ALA A 68 -3.28 -0.33 -4.97
N GLN A 69 -3.97 -1.47 -4.82
CA GLN A 69 -3.37 -2.64 -4.19
C GLN A 69 -2.37 -3.35 -5.11
N THR A 70 -2.64 -3.43 -6.41
CA THR A 70 -1.67 -3.92 -7.39
C THR A 70 -0.38 -3.10 -7.32
N PHE A 71 -0.48 -1.77 -7.28
CA PHE A 71 0.68 -0.90 -7.11
C PHE A 71 1.42 -1.14 -5.79
N GLN A 72 0.69 -1.31 -4.67
CA GLN A 72 1.30 -1.67 -3.39
C GLN A 72 2.10 -2.97 -3.47
N ARG A 73 1.60 -4.00 -4.18
CA ARG A 73 2.34 -5.25 -4.39
C ARG A 73 3.61 -5.02 -5.22
N CYS A 74 3.50 -4.31 -6.34
CA CYS A 74 4.67 -3.98 -7.16
C CYS A 74 5.76 -3.24 -6.36
N VAL A 75 5.36 -2.25 -5.55
CA VAL A 75 6.30 -1.51 -4.70
C VAL A 75 6.87 -2.42 -3.61
N THR A 76 6.03 -3.23 -2.94
CA THR A 76 6.49 -4.19 -1.94
C THR A 76 7.51 -5.17 -2.52
N ASP A 77 7.28 -5.70 -3.72
CA ASP A 77 8.22 -6.63 -4.38
C ASP A 77 9.61 -5.98 -4.54
N VAL A 78 9.64 -4.73 -5.00
CA VAL A 78 10.89 -3.95 -5.11
C VAL A 78 11.53 -3.72 -3.73
N LEU A 79 10.75 -3.31 -2.73
CA LEU A 79 11.26 -3.06 -1.37
C LEU A 79 11.75 -4.33 -0.67
N THR A 80 11.29 -5.51 -1.09
CA THR A 80 11.74 -6.81 -0.57
C THR A 80 12.97 -7.37 -1.29
N SER A 81 13.43 -6.76 -2.38
CA SER A 81 14.71 -7.12 -2.99
C SER A 81 15.85 -6.99 -1.98
N THR A 82 16.79 -7.95 -1.98
CA THR A 82 17.82 -8.07 -0.93
C THR A 82 18.57 -6.77 -0.69
N GLU A 83 19.02 -6.12 -1.77
CA GLU A 83 19.78 -4.87 -1.69
C GLU A 83 18.97 -3.72 -1.07
N ILE A 84 17.73 -3.52 -1.51
CA ILE A 84 16.88 -2.43 -1.01
C ILE A 84 16.45 -2.72 0.43
N LYS A 85 16.16 -3.98 0.75
CA LYS A 85 15.76 -4.41 2.09
C LYS A 85 16.87 -4.15 3.11
N GLU A 86 18.11 -4.52 2.80
CA GLU A 86 19.26 -4.27 3.69
C GLU A 86 19.43 -2.78 3.98
N LYS A 87 19.36 -1.94 2.93
CA LYS A 87 19.39 -0.48 3.07
C LYS A 87 18.25 0.04 3.93
N LEU A 88 17.03 -0.46 3.74
CA LEU A 88 15.87 -0.08 4.56
C LEU A 88 16.02 -0.51 6.02
N ASP A 89 16.59 -1.67 6.30
CA ASP A 89 16.81 -2.15 7.66
C ASP A 89 17.87 -1.32 8.40
N THR A 90 18.92 -0.88 7.69
CA THR A 90 19.86 0.13 8.21
C THR A 90 19.13 1.43 8.56
N ILE A 91 18.30 1.93 7.64
CA ILE A 91 17.52 3.16 7.85
C ILE A 91 16.56 3.02 9.04
N ARG A 92 15.85 1.90 9.18
CA ARG A 92 14.96 1.63 10.32
C ARG A 92 15.73 1.62 11.63
N THR A 93 16.94 1.07 11.63
CA THR A 93 17.80 1.06 12.83
C THR A 93 18.16 2.48 13.26
N ILE A 94 18.53 3.34 12.30
CA ILE A 94 18.81 4.76 12.54
C ILE A 94 17.57 5.47 13.08
N VAL A 95 16.42 5.33 12.41
CA VAL A 95 15.16 5.96 12.81
C VAL A 95 14.73 5.51 14.22
N ASN A 96 14.89 4.22 14.55
CA ASN A 96 14.62 3.71 15.89
C ASN A 96 15.52 4.35 16.95
N LYS A 97 16.80 4.57 16.65
CA LYS A 97 17.71 5.30 17.54
C LYS A 97 17.27 6.75 17.73
N LEU A 98 16.95 7.47 16.65
CA LEU A 98 16.45 8.85 16.69
C LEU A 98 15.14 8.99 17.48
N ARG A 99 14.39 7.89 17.64
CA ARG A 99 13.17 7.84 18.45
C ARG A 99 13.42 7.55 19.94
N THR A 100 14.66 7.43 20.38
CA THR A 100 14.97 7.30 21.81
C THR A 100 14.75 8.63 22.56
N PRO A 101 14.50 8.60 23.89
CA PRO A 101 14.19 9.82 24.65
C PRO A 101 15.25 10.92 24.55
N LEU A 102 16.53 10.54 24.41
CA LEU A 102 17.64 11.47 24.27
C LEU A 102 17.46 12.38 23.04
N TYR A 103 17.28 11.80 21.86
CA TYR A 103 17.11 12.59 20.64
C TYR A 103 15.71 13.18 20.51
N LEU A 104 14.66 12.50 21.02
CA LEU A 104 13.31 13.08 21.02
C LEU A 104 13.23 14.38 21.84
N ASN A 105 13.88 14.43 23.01
CA ASN A 105 13.95 15.67 23.79
C ASN A 105 14.72 16.75 23.02
N TRP A 106 15.74 16.37 22.27
CA TRP A 106 16.49 17.28 21.40
C TRP A 106 15.64 17.85 20.26
N PHE A 107 14.92 17.00 19.52
CA PHE A 107 13.99 17.43 18.49
C PHE A 107 12.90 18.36 19.04
N ARG A 108 12.44 18.13 20.27
CA ARG A 108 11.46 19.02 20.93
C ARG A 108 12.04 20.37 21.27
N ASN A 109 13.25 20.41 21.82
CA ASN A 109 13.90 21.66 22.24
C ASN A 109 14.23 22.57 21.04
N GLU A 110 14.62 21.97 19.92
CA GLU A 110 14.98 22.68 18.69
C GLU A 110 13.79 22.85 17.73
N ASN A 111 12.58 22.42 18.14
CA ASN A 111 11.34 22.52 17.37
C ASN A 111 11.39 21.86 15.98
N TYR A 112 12.08 20.72 15.87
CA TYR A 112 12.17 19.94 14.64
C TYR A 112 11.06 18.89 14.50
N PRO A 113 10.76 18.47 13.24
CA PRO A 113 9.82 17.37 13.00
C PRO A 113 10.29 16.07 13.66
N MET A 114 9.36 15.33 14.27
CA MET A 114 9.70 14.06 14.91
C MET A 114 10.06 12.98 13.88
N PRO A 115 11.04 12.09 14.16
CA PRO A 115 11.31 10.94 13.31
C PRO A 115 10.11 9.98 13.25
N ILE A 116 9.82 9.45 12.05
CA ILE A 116 8.70 8.54 11.79
C ILE A 116 9.27 7.18 11.41
N LEU A 117 8.80 6.11 12.05
CA LEU A 117 9.11 4.73 11.64
C LEU A 117 8.04 4.24 10.68
N ASP A 118 8.46 3.50 9.66
CA ASP A 118 7.54 2.93 8.69
C ASP A 118 6.74 1.73 9.24
N ASN A 119 5.70 1.38 8.49
CA ASN A 119 4.96 0.13 8.62
C ASN A 119 5.22 -0.68 7.34
N SER A 120 5.92 -1.80 7.47
CA SER A 120 6.35 -2.65 6.35
C SER A 120 5.20 -3.13 5.45
N SER A 121 3.97 -3.16 5.95
CA SER A 121 2.78 -3.54 5.17
C SER A 121 2.23 -2.44 4.26
N ARG A 122 2.72 -1.19 4.36
CA ARG A 122 2.20 -0.02 3.63
C ARG A 122 3.32 0.82 3.03
N TRP A 123 3.49 0.79 1.71
CA TRP A 123 4.61 1.46 1.04
C TRP A 123 4.63 2.97 1.29
N THR A 124 3.46 3.59 1.44
CA THR A 124 3.32 5.02 1.73
C THR A 124 3.98 5.42 3.05
N SER A 125 4.02 4.50 4.02
CA SER A 125 4.66 4.75 5.31
C SER A 125 6.19 4.68 5.21
N THR A 126 6.73 3.77 4.40
CA THR A 126 8.16 3.71 4.06
C THR A 126 8.59 4.98 3.35
N TYR A 127 7.82 5.44 2.36
CA TYR A 127 8.06 6.73 1.70
C TYR A 127 8.10 7.90 2.69
N ARG A 128 7.12 7.99 3.61
CA ARG A 128 7.08 9.05 4.64
C ARG A 128 8.26 9.00 5.61
N MET A 129 8.70 7.81 6.01
CA MET A 129 9.91 7.64 6.84
C MET A 129 11.14 8.18 6.11
N LEU A 130 11.33 7.80 4.85
CA LEU A 130 12.46 8.26 4.04
C LEU A 130 12.43 9.77 3.82
N GLN A 131 11.27 10.33 3.47
CA GLN A 131 11.10 11.76 3.31
C GLN A 131 11.40 12.52 4.60
N ARG A 132 10.86 12.06 5.75
CA ARG A 132 11.16 12.66 7.06
C ARG A 132 12.65 12.57 7.39
N LEU A 133 13.32 11.48 7.03
CA LEU A 133 14.75 11.35 7.29
C LEU A 133 15.58 12.34 6.46
N ILE A 134 15.17 12.59 5.20
CA ILE A 134 15.79 13.61 4.34
C ILE A 134 15.58 15.02 4.91
N GLU A 135 14.36 15.33 5.39
CA GLU A 135 14.07 16.60 6.09
C GLU A 135 14.95 16.79 7.33
N LEU A 136 15.36 15.69 7.98
CA LEU A 136 16.19 15.70 9.17
C LEU A 136 17.70 15.60 8.89
N LYS A 137 18.11 15.53 7.62
CA LYS A 137 19.50 15.31 7.22
C LYS A 137 20.46 16.31 7.87
N ASP A 138 20.19 17.60 7.70
CA ASP A 138 21.06 18.67 8.20
C ASP A 138 21.22 18.60 9.74
N TYR A 139 20.20 18.12 10.45
CA TYR A 139 20.25 17.95 11.91
C TYR A 139 21.04 16.72 12.32
N ILE A 140 20.84 15.60 11.65
CA ILE A 140 21.60 14.38 11.93
C ILE A 140 23.09 14.63 11.66
N GLU A 141 23.41 15.44 10.65
CA GLU A 141 24.79 15.84 10.38
C GLU A 141 25.42 16.71 11.47
N GLN A 142 24.64 17.45 12.26
CA GLN A 142 25.16 18.20 13.41
C GLN A 142 25.47 17.30 14.61
N ILE A 143 24.87 16.11 14.67
CA ILE A 143 25.03 15.12 15.75
C ILE A 143 26.18 14.14 15.43
N LYS A 144 26.96 14.38 14.37
CA LYS A 144 28.08 13.53 13.86
C LYS A 144 29.15 13.08 14.88
N HIS A 145 29.13 13.58 16.11
CA HIS A 145 30.00 13.12 17.19
C HIS A 145 29.50 11.86 17.91
N ASP A 146 28.27 11.42 17.65
CA ASP A 146 27.75 10.17 18.19
C ASP A 146 28.00 9.01 17.22
N ALA A 147 28.97 8.16 17.58
CA ALA A 147 29.32 6.95 16.81
C ALA A 147 28.11 6.03 16.57
N ALA A 148 27.05 6.12 17.39
CA ALA A 148 25.83 5.35 17.20
C ALA A 148 24.96 5.85 16.04
N LEU A 149 25.18 7.07 15.54
CA LEU A 149 24.47 7.73 14.45
C LEU A 149 25.35 7.93 13.20
N GLU A 150 26.47 7.21 13.08
CA GLU A 150 27.28 7.23 11.85
C GLU A 150 26.46 6.66 10.68
N ILE A 151 25.87 7.57 9.92
CA ILE A 151 25.25 7.29 8.63
C ILE A 151 26.36 7.48 7.60
N SER A 152 26.80 6.39 6.96
CA SER A 152 27.77 6.48 5.85
C SER A 152 27.24 7.45 4.79
N TYR A 153 28.15 8.20 4.16
CA TYR A 153 27.81 9.10 3.04
C TYR A 153 27.02 8.37 1.94
N ASP A 154 27.33 7.10 1.71
CA ASP A 154 26.65 6.22 0.75
C ASP A 154 25.20 5.88 1.13
N THR A 155 24.84 6.00 2.40
CA THR A 155 23.46 5.80 2.87
C THR A 155 22.58 7.01 2.58
N TRP A 156 23.15 8.22 2.62
CA TRP A 156 22.44 9.45 2.21
C TRP A 156 22.27 9.55 0.69
N HIS A 157 23.29 9.11 -0.04
CA HIS A 157 23.29 9.08 -1.48
C HIS A 157 23.03 7.65 -1.94
N LEU A 158 21.74 7.28 -1.96
CA LEU A 158 21.28 6.12 -2.73
C LEU A 158 21.59 6.38 -4.21
N GLN A 159 22.82 6.10 -4.63
CA GLN A 159 23.15 5.96 -6.03
C GLN A 159 22.44 4.70 -6.50
N LEU A 160 21.25 4.91 -7.06
CA LEU A 160 20.64 3.94 -7.97
C LEU A 160 21.55 3.92 -9.19
N ASN A 161 22.58 3.07 -9.14
CA ASN A 161 23.37 2.76 -10.32
C ASN A 161 22.47 1.95 -11.24
N SER A 162 21.91 2.65 -12.24
CA SER A 162 21.24 2.10 -13.41
C SER A 162 22.22 1.35 -14.31
#